data_AF-A0A2V6W362-F1
#
_entry.id   AF-A0A2V6W362-F1
#
_cell.length_a   1.000
_cell.length_b   1.000
_cell.length_c   1.000
_cell.angle_alpha   90.00
_cell.angle_beta   90.00
_cell.angle_gamma   90.00
#
_symmetry.space_group_name_H-M   'P 1'
#
loop_
_entity.id
_entity.type
_entity.pdbx_description
1 polymer ?
#
loop_
_entity_poly.entity_id
_entity_poly.type
_entity_poly.pdbx_seq_one_letter_code
_entity_poly.pdbx_strand_id
1 'polypeptide(L)'
;MPFRHPNRAHDLDTRLGHEVRERLEEAIDFVCLDALVRTRQARGLPPPQADNAADRAEYTQNVLAFLRLLDAEVSPDRAPRLAAGDEQERLLGSQVARARTLPDYWQRFEALSARFLAEPASSSGERRGVLARLFGRG
;
A
#
# COMPACT_ATOMS: atom_id res chain seq x y z
N MET A 1 -20.12 18.41 41.21
CA MET A 1 -20.64 17.32 40.36
C MET A 1 -19.49 16.79 39.50
N PRO A 2 -19.23 15.47 39.43
CA PRO A 2 -18.16 14.96 38.59
C PRO A 2 -18.65 14.91 37.14
N PHE A 3 -17.95 15.60 36.24
CA PHE A 3 -18.17 15.51 34.80
C PHE A 3 -17.71 14.12 34.33
N ARG A 4 -18.64 13.17 34.24
CA ARG A 4 -18.42 12.02 33.35
C ARG A 4 -18.47 12.59 31.95
N HIS A 5 -17.33 12.64 31.28
CA HIS A 5 -17.28 12.81 29.82
C HIS A 5 -17.55 11.42 29.23
N PRO A 6 -18.78 11.08 28.82
CA PRO A 6 -18.94 9.92 27.97
C PRO A 6 -18.14 10.21 26.69
N ASN A 7 -17.41 9.22 26.20
CA ASN A 7 -16.78 9.21 24.87
C ASN A 7 -15.33 9.67 24.68
N ARG A 8 -14.62 10.26 25.67
CA ARG A 8 -13.22 10.71 25.46
C ARG A 8 -12.26 9.62 24.94
N ALA A 9 -12.48 8.37 25.36
CA ALA A 9 -11.68 7.23 24.88
C ALA A 9 -12.01 6.84 23.43
N HIS A 10 -13.28 6.96 23.03
CA HIS A 10 -13.70 6.69 21.65
C HIS A 10 -13.18 7.78 20.71
N ASP A 11 -13.27 9.06 21.11
CA ASP A 11 -12.69 10.17 20.35
C ASP A 11 -11.17 10.02 20.15
N LEU A 12 -10.45 9.53 21.17
CA LEU A 12 -9.02 9.25 21.05
C LEU A 12 -8.73 8.08 20.11
N ASP A 13 -9.53 7.01 20.17
CA ASP A 13 -9.39 5.84 19.29
C ASP A 13 -9.61 6.23 17.82
N THR A 14 -10.65 7.02 17.54
CA THR A 14 -10.95 7.54 16.21
C THR A 14 -9.81 8.42 15.70
N ARG A 15 -9.30 9.33 16.53
CA ARG A 15 -8.17 10.20 16.16
C ARG A 15 -6.91 9.38 15.88
N LEU A 16 -6.59 8.40 16.73
CA LEU A 16 -5.45 7.52 16.50
C LEU A 16 -5.59 6.75 15.19
N GLY A 17 -6.80 6.24 14.89
CA GLY A 17 -7.08 5.58 13.62
C GLY A 17 -6.84 6.48 12.40
N HIS A 18 -7.23 7.75 12.49
CA HIS A 18 -7.00 8.75 11.43
C HIS A 18 -5.50 9.04 11.25
N GLU A 19 -4.78 9.32 12.34
CA GLU A 19 -3.34 9.61 12.27
C GLU A 19 -2.54 8.44 11.72
N VAL A 20 -2.87 7.20 12.13
CA VAL A 20 -2.23 5.99 11.59
C VAL A 20 -2.49 5.86 10.10
N ARG A 21 -3.73 6.14 9.66
CA ARG A 21 -4.09 6.12 8.25
C ARG A 21 -3.29 7.14 7.45
N GLU A 22 -3.25 8.40 7.89
CA GLU A 22 -2.52 9.47 7.20
C GLU A 22 -1.03 9.14 7.08
N ARG A 23 -0.41 8.65 8.16
CA ARG A 23 1.01 8.24 8.12
C ARG A 23 1.23 7.06 7.18
N LEU A 24 0.28 6.13 7.10
CA LEU A 24 0.36 5.00 6.18
C LEU A 24 0.25 5.46 4.72
N GLU A 25 -0.72 6.34 4.43
CA GLU A 25 -0.91 6.93 3.09
C GLU A 25 0.36 7.68 2.65
N GLU A 26 0.92 8.54 3.52
CA GLU A 26 2.19 9.24 3.23
C GLU A 26 3.36 8.29 3.00
N ALA A 27 3.51 7.24 3.82
CA ALA A 27 4.58 6.27 3.67
C ALA A 27 4.46 5.47 2.37
N ILE A 28 3.25 5.07 2.00
CA ILE A 28 2.96 4.39 0.72
C ILE A 28 3.25 5.32 -0.45
N ASP A 29 2.80 6.57 -0.38
CA ASP A 29 3.02 7.58 -1.41
C ASP A 29 4.52 7.78 -1.66
N PHE A 30 5.32 7.91 -0.59
CA PHE A 30 6.77 8.04 -0.71
C PHE A 30 7.41 6.86 -1.45
N VAL A 31 7.06 5.62 -1.06
CA VAL A 31 7.60 4.40 -1.68
C VAL A 31 7.18 4.29 -3.15
N CYS A 32 5.91 4.58 -3.47
CA CYS A 32 5.40 4.44 -4.83
C CYS A 32 5.91 5.53 -5.77
N LEU A 33 6.12 6.76 -5.27
CA LEU A 33 6.77 7.83 -6.01
C LEU A 33 8.25 7.52 -6.26
N ASP A 34 8.98 7.01 -5.26
CA ASP A 34 10.38 6.61 -5.45
C ASP A 34 10.50 5.48 -6.47
N ALA A 35 9.62 4.47 -6.41
CA ALA A 35 9.56 3.40 -7.41
C ALA A 35 9.34 3.95 -8.83
N LEU A 36 8.40 4.90 -9.00
CA LEU A 36 8.13 5.54 -10.28
C LEU A 36 9.34 6.32 -10.80
N VAL A 37 9.96 7.13 -9.93
CA VAL A 37 11.14 7.93 -10.27
C VAL A 37 12.30 7.03 -10.70
N ARG A 38 12.62 5.99 -9.92
CA ARG A 38 13.69 5.03 -10.24
C ARG A 38 13.44 4.31 -11.56
N THR A 39 12.20 3.88 -11.79
CA THR A 39 11.80 3.21 -13.05
C THR A 39 12.02 4.12 -14.25
N ARG A 40 11.64 5.39 -14.15
CA ARG A 40 11.80 6.37 -15.22
C ARG A 40 13.27 6.73 -15.45
N GLN A 41 14.04 6.93 -14.39
CA GLN A 41 15.49 7.17 -14.48
C GLN A 41 16.22 6.00 -15.15
N ALA A 42 15.89 4.76 -14.80
CA ALA A 42 16.46 3.57 -15.44
C ALA A 42 16.15 3.48 -16.94
N ARG A 43 15.04 4.09 -17.39
CA ARG A 43 14.64 4.19 -18.80
C ARG A 43 15.14 5.48 -19.49
N GLY A 44 15.90 6.33 -18.79
CA GLY A 44 16.36 7.62 -19.32
C GLY A 44 15.25 8.64 -19.57
N LEU A 45 14.09 8.48 -18.92
CA LEU A 45 12.93 9.35 -19.05
C LEU A 45 13.00 10.54 -18.09
N PRO A 46 12.35 11.68 -18.41
CA PRO A 46 12.26 12.81 -17.49
C PRO A 46 11.47 12.45 -16.22
N PRO A 47 11.60 13.23 -15.14
CA PRO A 47 10.82 13.06 -13.91
C PRO A 47 9.30 12.99 -14.17
N PRO A 48 8.54 12.27 -13.34
CA PRO A 48 7.09 12.16 -13.50
C PRO A 48 6.42 13.52 -13.31
N GLN A 49 5.35 13.76 -14.06
CA GLN A 49 4.53 14.97 -13.97
C GLN A 49 3.13 14.64 -13.47
N ALA A 50 2.64 15.38 -12.47
CA ALA A 50 1.31 15.16 -11.90
C ALA A 50 0.18 15.32 -12.94
N ASP A 51 0.34 16.23 -13.90
CA ASP A 51 -0.65 16.49 -14.95
C ASP A 51 -0.65 15.43 -16.05
N ASN A 52 0.39 14.59 -16.13
CA ASN A 52 0.49 13.51 -17.10
C ASN A 52 -0.37 12.30 -16.67
N ALA A 53 -1.38 11.98 -17.49
CA ALA A 53 -2.29 10.86 -17.22
C ALA A 53 -1.59 9.50 -17.17
N ALA A 54 -0.53 9.30 -17.96
CA ALA A 54 0.23 8.05 -17.97
C ALA A 54 1.03 7.87 -16.66
N ASP A 55 1.66 8.94 -16.19
CA ASP A 55 2.42 8.91 -14.94
C ASP A 55 1.50 8.67 -13.73
N ARG A 56 0.30 9.28 -13.74
CA ARG A 56 -0.74 8.99 -12.73
C ARG A 56 -1.20 7.53 -12.76
N ALA A 57 -1.38 6.96 -13.95
CA ALA A 57 -1.80 5.57 -14.08
C ALA A 57 -0.71 4.59 -13.58
N GLU A 58 0.56 4.84 -13.91
CA GLU A 58 1.71 4.06 -13.40
C GLU A 58 1.83 4.19 -11.88
N TYR A 59 1.62 5.39 -11.34
CA TYR A 59 1.56 5.62 -9.90
C TYR A 59 0.46 4.79 -9.21
N THR A 60 -0.77 4.86 -9.69
CA THR A 60 -1.89 4.07 -9.13
C THR A 60 -1.61 2.57 -9.20
N GLN A 61 -0.98 2.09 -10.28
CA GLN A 61 -0.57 0.69 -10.39
C GLN A 61 0.47 0.31 -9.34
N ASN A 62 1.46 1.17 -9.08
CA ASN A 62 2.46 0.95 -8.03
C ASN A 62 1.80 0.88 -6.64
N VAL A 63 0.88 1.80 -6.34
CA VAL A 63 0.14 1.82 -5.06
C VAL A 63 -0.61 0.50 -4.85
N LEU A 64 -1.40 0.07 -5.83
CA LEU A 64 -2.14 -1.19 -5.74
C LEU A 64 -1.22 -2.41 -5.65
N ALA A 65 -0.12 -2.43 -6.41
CA ALA A 65 0.85 -3.52 -6.36
C ALA A 65 1.52 -3.63 -4.99
N PHE A 66 1.94 -2.50 -4.42
CA PHE A 66 2.57 -2.45 -3.11
C PHE A 66 1.59 -2.81 -1.98
N LEU A 67 0.36 -2.31 -2.04
CA LEU A 67 -0.70 -2.67 -1.07
C LEU A 67 -1.04 -4.16 -1.09
N ARG A 68 -1.11 -4.78 -2.27
CA ARG A 68 -1.31 -6.24 -2.39
C ARG A 68 -0.14 -7.03 -1.83
N LEU A 69 1.09 -6.57 -2.04
CA LEU A 69 2.29 -7.18 -1.48
C LEU A 69 2.28 -7.11 0.06
N LEU A 70 1.99 -5.92 0.61
CA LEU A 70 1.82 -5.73 2.06
C LEU A 70 0.72 -6.63 2.62
N ASP A 71 -0.41 -6.74 1.93
CA ASP A 71 -1.52 -7.57 2.40
C ASP A 71 -1.17 -9.05 2.44
N ALA A 72 -0.42 -9.55 1.45
CA ALA A 72 0.03 -10.94 1.36
C ALA A 72 1.10 -11.31 2.40
N GLU A 73 2.01 -10.39 2.72
CA GLU A 73 3.20 -10.68 3.53
C GLU A 73 3.02 -10.29 5.02
N VAL A 74 2.20 -9.27 5.32
CA VAL A 74 2.00 -8.80 6.70
C VAL A 74 0.84 -9.56 7.35
N SER A 75 1.08 -10.81 7.74
CA SER A 75 0.18 -11.72 8.48
C SER A 75 -1.22 -12.01 7.87
N PRO A 76 -1.58 -13.29 7.62
CA PRO A 76 -2.90 -13.67 7.14
C PRO A 76 -3.97 -13.74 8.24
N ASP A 77 -3.64 -13.39 9.50
CA ASP A 77 -4.60 -13.46 10.61
C ASP A 77 -5.70 -12.42 10.40
N ARG A 78 -6.78 -12.93 9.80
CA ARG A 78 -8.04 -12.33 9.38
C ARG A 78 -8.09 -10.80 9.55
N ALA A 79 -7.74 -10.09 8.48
CA ALA A 79 -8.25 -8.74 8.28
C ALA A 79 -9.77 -8.76 8.55
N PRO A 80 -10.31 -7.84 9.37
CA PRO A 80 -11.74 -7.77 9.60
C PRO A 80 -12.47 -7.67 8.25
N ARG A 81 -13.63 -8.34 8.11
CA ARG A 81 -14.38 -8.36 6.84
C ARG A 81 -14.57 -6.93 6.34
N LEU A 82 -13.90 -6.61 5.24
CA LEU A 82 -13.83 -5.26 4.69
C LEU A 82 -15.22 -4.84 4.19
N ALA A 83 -15.58 -3.58 4.42
CA ALA A 83 -16.79 -2.99 3.86
C ALA A 83 -16.72 -2.96 2.33
N ALA A 84 -17.88 -2.94 1.65
CA ALA A 84 -17.94 -2.72 0.22
C ALA A 84 -17.31 -1.36 -0.13
N GLY A 85 -16.40 -1.33 -1.10
CA GLY A 85 -15.61 -0.14 -1.45
C GLY A 85 -14.52 -0.46 -2.49
N ASP A 86 -13.79 0.58 -2.93
CA ASP A 86 -12.69 0.44 -3.88
C ASP A 86 -11.61 -0.52 -3.32
N GLU A 87 -10.91 -1.25 -4.20
CA GLU A 87 -9.88 -2.20 -3.78
C GLU A 87 -8.77 -1.53 -2.95
N GLN A 88 -8.36 -0.33 -3.34
CA GLN A 88 -7.33 0.42 -2.62
C GLN A 88 -7.78 0.76 -1.20
N GLU A 89 -9.01 1.27 -1.03
CA GLU A 89 -9.57 1.62 0.28
C GLU A 89 -9.67 0.42 1.20
N ARG A 90 -10.07 -0.74 0.65
CA ARG A 90 -10.14 -2.00 1.38
C ARG A 90 -8.76 -2.45 1.86
N LEU A 91 -7.75 -2.40 1.00
CA LEU A 91 -6.37 -2.76 1.36
C LEU A 91 -5.79 -1.79 2.39
N LEU A 92 -6.00 -0.48 2.23
CA LEU A 92 -5.58 0.53 3.20
C LEU A 92 -6.23 0.31 4.58
N GLY A 93 -7.53 0.03 4.63
CA GLY A 93 -8.22 -0.29 5.87
C GLY A 93 -7.66 -1.52 6.59
N SER A 94 -7.30 -2.57 5.83
CA SER A 94 -6.61 -3.77 6.35
C SER A 94 -5.26 -3.40 6.98
N GLN A 95 -4.48 -2.56 6.30
CA GLN A 95 -3.16 -2.13 6.77
C GLN A 95 -3.25 -1.24 8.02
N VAL A 96 -4.21 -0.31 8.09
CA VAL A 96 -4.44 0.51 9.30
C VAL A 96 -4.79 -0.38 10.50
N ALA A 97 -5.64 -1.38 10.32
CA ALA A 97 -5.98 -2.32 11.39
C ALA A 97 -4.72 -3.08 11.88
N ARG A 98 -3.86 -3.53 10.96
CA ARG A 98 -2.60 -4.23 11.28
C ARG A 98 -1.58 -3.30 11.96
N ALA A 99 -1.45 -2.07 11.49
CA ALA A 99 -0.54 -1.08 12.08
C ALA A 99 -0.90 -0.74 13.53
N ARG A 100 -2.19 -0.83 13.88
CA ARG A 100 -2.67 -0.61 15.25
C ARG A 100 -2.48 -1.81 16.17
N THR A 101 -2.40 -3.03 15.64
CA THR A 101 -2.38 -4.27 16.44
C THR A 101 -1.02 -4.95 16.49
N LEU A 102 -0.22 -4.85 15.43
CA LEU A 102 1.08 -5.50 15.31
C LEU A 102 2.20 -4.56 15.78
N PRO A 103 2.96 -4.92 16.83
CA PRO A 103 4.03 -4.07 17.36
C PRO A 103 5.21 -3.91 16.39
N ASP A 104 5.44 -4.90 15.53
CA ASP A 104 6.51 -4.92 14.53
C ASP A 104 6.03 -4.54 13.11
N TYR A 105 4.84 -3.96 12.99
CA TYR A 105 4.25 -3.57 11.69
C TYR A 105 5.19 -2.72 10.83
N TRP A 106 5.68 -1.61 11.40
CA TRP A 106 6.50 -0.65 10.65
C TRP A 106 7.84 -1.24 10.21
N GLN A 107 8.43 -2.13 11.00
CA GLN A 107 9.65 -2.85 10.62
C GLN A 107 9.40 -3.77 9.43
N ARG A 108 8.27 -4.47 9.40
CA ARG A 108 7.87 -5.30 8.23
C ARG A 108 7.57 -4.44 7.01
N PHE A 109 6.87 -3.32 7.20
CA PHE A 109 6.59 -2.36 6.15
C PHE A 109 7.89 -1.89 5.50
N GLU A 110 8.84 -1.38 6.29
CA GLU A 110 10.14 -0.89 5.79
C GLU A 110 10.93 -1.96 5.06
N ALA A 111 10.96 -3.20 5.59
CA ALA A 111 11.62 -4.32 4.93
C ALA A 111 10.99 -4.66 3.57
N LEU A 112 9.65 -4.60 3.47
CA LEU A 112 8.92 -4.81 2.22
C LEU A 112 9.09 -3.64 1.26
N SER A 113 9.12 -2.39 1.74
CA SER A 113 9.42 -1.20 0.94
C SER A 113 10.81 -1.31 0.31
N ALA A 114 11.82 -1.70 1.09
CA ALA A 114 13.18 -1.88 0.58
C ALA A 114 13.24 -2.97 -0.50
N ARG A 115 12.54 -4.10 -0.30
CA ARG A 115 12.42 -5.19 -1.30
C ARG A 115 11.73 -4.70 -2.57
N PHE A 116 10.60 -4.01 -2.43
CA PHE A 116 9.81 -3.47 -3.55
C PHE A 116 10.61 -2.50 -4.40
N LEU A 117 11.43 -1.64 -3.78
CA LEU A 117 12.31 -0.69 -4.46
C LEU A 117 13.59 -1.31 -5.05
N ALA A 118 13.97 -2.51 -4.61
CA ALA A 118 15.13 -3.24 -5.09
C ALA A 118 14.82 -4.17 -6.28
N GLU A 119 13.55 -4.61 -6.42
CA GLU A 119 13.14 -5.40 -7.58
C GLU A 119 13.18 -4.54 -8.86
N PRO A 120 13.98 -4.91 -9.88
CA PRO A 120 14.05 -4.14 -11.11
C PRO A 120 12.70 -4.14 -11.83
N ALA A 121 12.29 -2.94 -12.26
CA ALA A 121 11.00 -2.65 -12.90
C ALA A 121 10.70 -3.42 -14.22
N SER A 122 11.61 -4.29 -14.68
CA SER A 122 11.40 -5.17 -15.84
C SER A 122 10.30 -6.22 -15.60
N SER A 123 9.82 -6.39 -14.37
CA SER A 123 8.91 -7.50 -13.99
C SER A 123 7.46 -7.08 -13.73
N SER A 124 7.00 -5.94 -14.25
CA SER A 124 5.56 -5.57 -14.20
C SER A 124 4.82 -5.72 -15.54
N GLY A 125 5.56 -5.95 -16.65
CA GLY A 125 4.98 -6.26 -17.96
C GLY A 125 4.98 -7.75 -18.32
N GLU A 126 5.90 -8.53 -17.77
CA GLU A 126 6.17 -9.90 -18.26
C GLU A 126 5.56 -11.03 -17.40
N ARG A 127 5.16 -10.74 -16.14
CA ARG A 127 4.50 -11.75 -15.28
C ARG A 127 3.09 -12.15 -15.75
N ARG A 128 2.46 -11.38 -16.66
CA ARG A 128 1.19 -11.77 -17.31
C ARG A 128 1.36 -12.87 -18.37
N GLY A 129 2.56 -13.09 -18.90
CA GLY A 129 2.83 -14.10 -19.94
C GLY A 129 3.26 -15.47 -19.40
N VAL A 130 3.91 -15.51 -18.23
CA VAL A 130 4.46 -16.76 -17.68
C VAL A 130 3.37 -17.64 -17.05
N LEU A 131 2.36 -17.04 -16.39
CA LEU A 131 1.22 -17.77 -15.86
C LEU A 131 0.22 -18.21 -16.95
N ALA A 132 0.14 -17.50 -18.08
CA ALA A 132 -0.69 -17.90 -19.22
C ALA A 132 -0.15 -19.15 -19.94
N ARG A 133 1.16 -19.41 -19.90
CA ARG A 133 1.76 -20.61 -20.52
C ARG A 133 1.59 -21.89 -19.68
N LEU A 134 1.32 -21.77 -18.37
CA LEU A 134 1.18 -22.93 -17.49
C LEU A 134 -0.25 -23.47 -17.40
N PHE A 135 -1.27 -22.70 -17.83
CA PHE A 135 -2.68 -23.12 -17.81
C PHE A 135 -3.34 -23.19 -19.20
N GLY A 136 -2.58 -23.04 -20.28
CA GLY A 136 -3.08 -23.07 -21.66
C GLY A 136 -2.81 -24.38 -22.38
N ARG A 137 -3.41 -25.50 -21.94
CA ARG A 137 -3.60 -26.69 -22.77
C ARG A 137 -4.81 -27.49 -22.28
N GLY A 138 -5.85 -27.54 -23.11
CA GLY A 138 -7.09 -28.27 -22.89
C GLY A 138 -8.17 -27.74 -23.81
#